data_AF-A0A4R3SZP7-F1
#
_entry.id   AF-A0A4R3SZP7-F1
#
_cell.length_a   1.000
_cell.length_b   1.000
_cell.length_c   1.000
_cell.angle_alpha   90.00
_cell.angle_beta   90.00
_cell.angle_gamma   90.00
#
_symmetry.space_group_name_H-M   'P 1'
#
loop_
_entity.id
_entity.type
_entity.pdbx_description
1 polymer ?
#
loop_
_entity_poly.entity_id
_entity_poly.type
_entity_poly.pdbx_seq_one_letter_code
_entity_poly.pdbx_strand_id
1 'polypeptide(L)'
;MIEAFRPVLYLKSTCPHCLKLRIFLLEAGLLERFDQRIFTQGDDAEAAIRADLAAHFDKVTFPAVQYEPGRFMKDSDAIIAHYAAVAGVDVEGLPIFAAYAQGVLPKYMETRRELTALKQDA
;
A
#
# COMPACT_ATOMS: atom_id res chain seq x y z
N MET A 1 -3.06 -31.10 -3.13
CA MET A 1 -2.99 -29.96 -4.07
C MET A 1 -2.07 -28.94 -3.43
N ILE A 2 -1.05 -28.46 -4.13
CA ILE A 2 -0.20 -27.37 -3.62
C ILE A 2 -1.00 -26.10 -3.88
N GLU A 3 -1.48 -25.45 -2.83
CA GLU A 3 -2.16 -24.17 -2.95
C GLU A 3 -1.14 -23.16 -3.48
N ALA A 4 -1.47 -22.49 -4.60
CA ALA A 4 -0.61 -21.48 -5.17
C ALA A 4 -0.46 -20.34 -4.14
N PHE A 5 0.77 -19.90 -3.89
CA PHE A 5 1.05 -18.82 -2.95
C PHE A 5 0.24 -17.57 -3.31
N ARG A 6 -0.54 -17.06 -2.35
CA ARG A 6 -1.27 -15.79 -2.45
C ARG A 6 -0.40 -14.68 -1.84
N PRO A 7 -0.03 -13.65 -2.61
CA PRO A 7 0.73 -12.53 -2.08
C PRO A 7 0.04 -11.85 -0.89
N VAL A 8 0.83 -11.45 0.12
CA VAL A 8 0.31 -10.87 1.36
C VAL A 8 0.54 -9.37 1.37
N LEU A 9 -0.53 -8.59 1.42
CA LEU A 9 -0.50 -7.14 1.57
C LEU A 9 -0.52 -6.75 3.05
N TYR A 10 0.41 -5.89 3.43
CA TYR A 10 0.47 -5.28 4.75
C TYR A 10 0.10 -3.82 4.63
N LEU A 11 -1.03 -3.44 5.23
CA LEU A 11 -1.68 -2.15 4.99
C LEU A 11 -2.04 -1.49 6.31
N LYS A 12 -1.76 -0.19 6.43
CA LYS A 12 -2.24 0.64 7.53
C LYS A 12 -3.56 1.29 7.12
N SER A 13 -4.61 1.14 7.93
CA SER A 13 -5.97 1.59 7.64
C SER A 13 -6.08 3.09 7.33
N THR A 14 -5.29 3.92 8.01
CA THR A 14 -5.27 5.39 7.86
C THR A 14 -4.20 5.90 6.90
N CYS A 15 -3.50 5.01 6.18
CA CYS A 15 -2.43 5.40 5.28
C CYS A 15 -2.96 5.72 3.87
N PRO A 16 -2.75 6.94 3.34
CA PRO A 16 -3.28 7.32 2.04
C PRO A 16 -2.59 6.58 0.88
N HIS A 17 -1.31 6.21 1.03
CA HIS A 17 -0.61 5.35 0.06
C HIS A 17 -1.12 3.90 0.08
N CYS A 18 -1.58 3.40 1.24
CA CYS A 18 -2.23 2.09 1.30
C CYS A 18 -3.58 2.13 0.58
N LEU A 19 -4.35 3.22 0.72
CA LEU A 19 -5.58 3.40 -0.02
C LEU A 19 -5.33 3.50 -1.53
N LYS A 20 -4.31 4.25 -1.97
CA LYS A 20 -3.89 4.31 -3.38
C LYS A 20 -3.70 2.91 -3.97
N LEU A 21 -2.93 2.08 -3.30
CA LEU A 21 -2.67 0.70 -3.75
C LEU A 21 -3.96 -0.14 -3.80
N ARG A 22 -4.83 -0.04 -2.79
CA ARG A 22 -6.10 -0.78 -2.76
C ARG A 22 -7.04 -0.38 -3.90
N ILE A 23 -7.11 0.90 -4.24
CA ILE A 23 -7.92 1.39 -5.36
C ILE A 23 -7.40 0.80 -6.67
N PHE A 24 -6.09 0.87 -6.91
CA PHE A 24 -5.47 0.24 -8.09
C PHE A 24 -5.83 -1.23 -8.19
N LEU A 25 -5.59 -2.01 -7.12
CA LEU A 25 -5.82 -3.45 -7.13
C LEU A 25 -7.30 -3.80 -7.32
N LEU A 26 -8.20 -3.01 -6.74
CA LEU A 26 -9.64 -3.19 -6.90
C LEU A 26 -10.08 -2.94 -8.34
N GLU A 27 -9.72 -1.79 -8.89
CA GLU A 27 -10.15 -1.37 -10.24
C GLU A 27 -9.51 -2.22 -11.34
N ALA A 28 -8.27 -2.67 -11.14
CA ALA A 28 -7.58 -3.62 -12.00
C ALA A 28 -8.12 -5.07 -11.89
N GLY A 29 -9.07 -5.35 -10.99
CA GLY A 29 -9.61 -6.70 -10.77
C GLY A 29 -8.60 -7.68 -10.16
N LEU A 30 -7.58 -7.18 -9.45
CA LEU A 30 -6.50 -7.96 -8.86
C LEU A 30 -6.64 -8.19 -7.36
N LEU A 31 -7.49 -7.42 -6.66
CA LEU A 31 -7.55 -7.40 -5.20
C LEU A 31 -7.78 -8.79 -4.57
N GLU A 32 -8.65 -9.61 -5.17
CA GLU A 32 -8.97 -10.97 -4.70
C GLU A 32 -7.81 -11.97 -4.84
N ARG A 33 -6.70 -11.59 -5.45
CA ARG A 33 -5.48 -12.41 -5.55
C ARG A 33 -4.58 -12.27 -4.32
N PHE A 34 -4.88 -11.34 -3.42
CA PHE A 34 -4.05 -11.01 -2.28
C PHE A 34 -4.72 -11.38 -0.97
N ASP A 35 -3.91 -11.76 0.01
CA ASP A 35 -4.32 -11.80 1.40
C ASP A 35 -4.02 -10.45 2.04
N GLN A 36 -5.01 -9.83 2.68
CA GLN A 36 -4.88 -8.47 3.22
C GLN A 36 -4.73 -8.50 4.74
N ARG A 37 -3.57 -8.09 5.25
CA ARG A 37 -3.30 -7.81 6.66
C ARG A 37 -3.43 -6.31 6.90
N ILE A 38 -4.62 -5.89 7.31
CA ILE A 38 -4.94 -4.49 7.59
C ILE A 38 -4.90 -4.27 9.09
N PHE A 39 -4.20 -3.23 9.54
CA PHE A 39 -4.13 -2.86 10.94
C PHE A 39 -4.35 -1.34 11.12
N THR A 40 -4.70 -0.95 12.34
CA THR A 40 -4.85 0.43 12.78
C THR A 40 -3.72 0.77 13.75
N GLN A 41 -3.32 2.04 13.78
CA GLN A 41 -2.25 2.45 14.67
C GLN A 41 -2.64 2.20 16.14
N GLY A 42 -1.77 1.53 16.87
CA GLY A 42 -1.95 1.19 18.29
C GLY A 42 -2.74 -0.08 18.56
N ASP A 43 -3.13 -0.85 17.54
CA ASP A 43 -3.75 -2.15 17.76
C ASP A 43 -2.71 -3.26 18.02
N ASP A 44 -3.18 -4.40 18.54
CA ASP A 44 -2.34 -5.55 18.88
C ASP A 44 -1.65 -6.16 17.64
N ALA A 45 -2.23 -5.98 16.45
CA ALA A 45 -1.70 -6.51 15.21
C ALA A 45 -0.50 -5.70 14.68
N GLU A 46 -0.44 -4.38 14.96
CA GLU A 46 0.62 -3.48 14.49
C GLU A 46 2.00 -3.96 14.89
N ALA A 47 2.20 -4.32 16.17
CA ALA A 47 3.50 -4.71 16.70
C ALA A 47 4.01 -5.99 16.03
N ALA A 48 3.15 -7.00 15.88
CA ALA A 48 3.49 -8.26 15.23
C ALA A 48 3.83 -8.07 13.75
N ILE A 49 3.01 -7.29 13.01
CA ILE A 49 3.24 -6.99 11.60
C ILE A 49 4.56 -6.23 11.41
N ARG A 50 4.83 -5.23 12.26
CA ARG A 50 6.08 -4.47 12.17
C ARG A 50 7.30 -5.32 12.49
N ALA A 51 7.22 -6.21 13.47
CA ALA A 51 8.30 -7.11 13.81
C ALA A 51 8.63 -8.08 12.66
N ASP A 52 7.60 -8.66 12.02
CA ASP A 52 7.74 -9.49 10.82
C ASP A 52 8.47 -8.74 9.71
N LEU A 53 8.01 -7.53 9.38
CA LEU A 53 8.60 -6.73 8.30
C LEU A 53 9.97 -6.13 8.63
N ALA A 54 10.31 -5.95 9.90
CA ALA A 54 11.60 -5.39 10.33
C ALA A 54 12.77 -6.31 9.99
N ALA A 55 12.55 -7.62 9.87
CA ALA A 55 13.56 -8.57 9.41
C ALA A 55 13.90 -8.41 7.91
N HIS A 56 13.05 -7.71 7.16
CA HIS A 56 13.15 -7.60 5.70
C HIS A 56 13.44 -6.17 5.21
N PHE A 57 13.30 -5.15 6.08
CA PHE A 57 13.49 -3.76 5.71
C PHE A 57 14.20 -2.96 6.80
N ASP A 58 15.20 -2.15 6.41
CA ASP A 58 15.85 -1.19 7.32
C ASP A 58 14.87 -0.19 7.94
N LYS A 59 13.82 0.14 7.18
CA LYS A 59 12.72 1.00 7.62
C LYS A 59 11.40 0.43 7.11
N VAL A 60 10.55 0.05 8.06
CA VAL A 60 9.20 -0.45 7.79
C VAL A 60 8.28 0.71 7.46
N THR A 61 7.81 0.73 6.21
CA THR A 61 6.81 1.67 5.70
C THR A 61 5.67 0.90 5.05
N PHE A 62 4.48 1.50 5.02
CA PHE A 62 3.30 0.91 4.41
C PHE A 62 2.84 1.75 3.21
N PRO A 63 2.35 1.15 2.12
CA PRO A 63 2.10 -0.29 1.98
C PRO A 63 3.38 -1.11 1.76
N ALA A 64 3.29 -2.40 2.11
CA ALA A 64 4.28 -3.42 1.80
C ALA A 64 3.57 -4.70 1.32
N VAL A 65 4.27 -5.53 0.55
CA VAL A 65 3.75 -6.79 0.03
C VAL A 65 4.82 -7.88 0.14
N GLN A 66 4.39 -9.08 0.53
CA GLN A 66 5.15 -10.30 0.29
C GLN A 66 4.66 -10.89 -1.04
N TYR A 67 5.44 -10.71 -2.11
CA TYR A 67 5.01 -11.09 -3.47
C TYR A 67 5.45 -12.51 -3.85
N GLU A 68 6.45 -13.06 -3.18
CA GLU A 68 6.85 -14.46 -3.20
C GLU A 68 7.26 -14.89 -1.77
N PRO A 69 7.26 -16.19 -1.42
CA PRO A 69 7.71 -16.64 -0.11
C PRO A 69 9.09 -16.08 0.26
N GLY A 70 9.14 -15.32 1.35
CA GLY A 70 10.37 -14.68 1.85
C GLY A 70 10.85 -13.45 1.07
N ARG A 71 10.14 -13.01 0.03
CA ARG A 71 10.49 -11.81 -0.75
C ARG A 71 9.46 -10.71 -0.59
N PHE A 72 9.95 -9.53 -0.24
CA PHE A 72 9.13 -8.40 0.13
C PHE A 72 9.43 -7.18 -0.73
N MET A 73 8.40 -6.39 -0.99
CA MET A 73 8.48 -5.11 -1.68
C MET A 73 7.72 -4.07 -0.86
N LYS A 74 8.22 -2.85 -0.85
CA LYS A 74 7.57 -1.68 -0.24
C LYS A 74 7.45 -0.58 -1.28
N ASP A 75 6.76 0.49 -0.90
CA ASP A 75 6.39 1.60 -1.76
C ASP A 75 5.18 1.28 -2.66
N SER A 76 4.12 2.06 -2.50
CA SER A 76 2.91 1.93 -3.30
C SER A 76 3.19 1.99 -4.80
N ASP A 77 4.09 2.86 -5.26
CA ASP A 77 4.34 3.06 -6.69
C ASP A 77 5.11 1.89 -7.28
N ALA A 78 6.09 1.34 -6.55
CA ALA A 78 6.81 0.14 -6.95
C ALA A 78 5.89 -1.08 -7.04
N ILE A 79 5.00 -1.25 -6.05
CA ILE A 79 4.03 -2.36 -6.02
C ILE A 79 3.04 -2.24 -7.19
N ILE A 80 2.51 -1.04 -7.45
CA ILE A 80 1.60 -0.79 -8.57
C ILE A 80 2.29 -1.09 -9.90
N ALA A 81 3.50 -0.57 -10.12
CA ALA A 81 4.25 -0.80 -11.36
C ALA A 81 4.51 -2.29 -11.60
N HIS A 82 4.88 -3.03 -10.56
CA HIS A 82 5.09 -4.48 -10.65
C HIS A 82 3.82 -5.21 -11.10
N TYR A 83 2.69 -5.00 -10.41
CA TYR A 83 1.46 -5.73 -10.72
C TYR A 83 0.76 -5.25 -11.99
N ALA A 84 0.93 -3.99 -12.38
CA ALA A 84 0.49 -3.49 -13.68
C ALA A 84 1.23 -4.21 -14.82
N ALA A 85 2.56 -4.34 -14.72
CA ALA A 85 3.36 -5.05 -15.70
C ALA A 85 3.01 -6.54 -15.76
N VAL A 86 2.84 -7.20 -14.62
CA VAL A 86 2.48 -8.63 -14.54
C VAL A 86 1.09 -8.91 -15.12
N ALA A 87 0.12 -8.02 -14.89
CA ALA A 87 -1.25 -8.21 -15.33
C ALA A 87 -1.56 -7.60 -16.72
N GLY A 88 -0.63 -6.85 -17.31
CA GLY A 88 -0.86 -6.12 -18.56
C GLY A 88 -1.91 -5.02 -18.43
N VAL A 89 -2.00 -4.39 -17.25
CA VAL A 89 -2.99 -3.35 -16.95
C VAL A 89 -2.41 -1.98 -17.29
N ASP A 90 -3.12 -1.22 -18.11
CA ASP A 90 -2.83 0.19 -18.32
C ASP A 90 -3.37 1.01 -17.14
N VAL A 91 -2.45 1.55 -16.34
CA VAL A 91 -2.75 2.31 -15.12
C VAL A 91 -3.44 3.65 -15.45
N GLU A 92 -3.16 4.23 -16.62
CA GLU A 92 -3.79 5.49 -17.03
C GLU A 92 -5.26 5.30 -17.42
N GLY A 93 -5.62 4.07 -17.83
CA GLY A 93 -6.99 3.68 -18.16
C GLY A 93 -7.88 3.41 -16.94
N LEU A 94 -7.38 3.56 -15.71
CA LEU A 94 -8.11 3.32 -14.46
C LEU A 94 -8.65 4.65 -13.89
N PRO A 95 -9.88 5.08 -14.22
CA PRO A 95 -10.38 6.41 -13.88
C PRO A 95 -10.45 6.70 -12.38
N ILE A 96 -10.82 5.71 -11.54
CA ILE A 96 -10.95 5.92 -10.09
C ILE A 96 -9.57 6.02 -9.44
N PHE A 97 -8.65 5.17 -9.86
CA PHE A 97 -7.25 5.22 -9.47
C PHE A 97 -6.62 6.55 -9.88
N ALA A 98 -6.79 6.98 -11.13
CA ALA A 98 -6.26 8.25 -11.62
C ALA A 98 -6.82 9.44 -10.81
N ALA A 99 -8.14 9.48 -10.59
CA ALA A 99 -8.77 10.53 -9.80
C ALA A 99 -8.21 10.61 -8.37
N TYR A 100 -7.95 9.48 -7.72
CA TYR A 100 -7.36 9.46 -6.39
C TYR A 100 -5.86 9.80 -6.41
N ALA A 101 -5.08 9.15 -7.26
CA ALA A 101 -3.63 9.25 -7.29
C ALA A 101 -3.14 10.62 -7.79
N GLN A 102 -3.85 11.23 -8.74
CA GLN A 102 -3.49 12.52 -9.34
C GLN A 102 -4.23 13.71 -8.71
N GLY A 103 -5.40 13.48 -8.11
CA GLY A 103 -6.22 14.54 -7.50
C GLY A 103 -6.16 14.54 -5.97
N VAL A 104 -6.80 13.54 -5.36
CA VAL A 104 -7.05 13.52 -3.90
C VAL A 104 -5.77 13.37 -3.08
N LEU A 105 -4.91 12.42 -3.45
CA LEU A 105 -3.70 12.09 -2.69
C LEU A 105 -2.70 13.26 -2.66
N PRO A 106 -2.33 13.91 -3.78
CA PRO A 106 -1.40 15.05 -3.75
C PRO A 106 -1.92 16.18 -2.87
N LYS A 107 -3.21 16.51 -2.97
CA LYS A 107 -3.81 17.57 -2.14
C LYS A 107 -3.81 17.22 -0.66
N TYR A 108 -4.12 15.97 -0.32
CA TYR A 108 -4.01 15.48 1.06
C TYR A 108 -2.59 15.63 1.60
N MET A 109 -1.57 15.27 0.81
CA MET A 109 -0.17 15.34 1.22
C MET A 109 0.31 16.78 1.40
N GLU A 110 -0.11 17.69 0.52
CA GLU A 110 0.13 19.14 0.63
C GLU A 110 -0.46 19.67 1.94
N THR A 111 -1.77 19.50 2.16
CA THR A 111 -2.45 20.00 3.38
C THR A 111 -1.89 19.38 4.65
N ARG A 112 -1.50 18.10 4.63
CA ARG A 112 -0.86 17.44 5.78
C ARG A 112 0.50 18.06 6.11
N ARG A 113 1.28 18.44 5.09
CA ARG A 113 2.58 19.11 5.27
C ARG A 113 2.38 20.50 5.88
N GLU A 114 1.43 21.27 5.36
CA GLU A 114 1.06 22.59 5.90
C GLU A 114 0.61 22.52 7.35
N LEU A 115 -0.32 21.60 7.67
CA LEU A 115 -0.81 21.40 9.04
C LEU A 115 0.30 20.99 10.02
N THR A 116 1.28 20.21 9.55
CA THR A 116 2.42 19.80 10.37
C THR A 116 3.32 21.00 10.67
N ALA A 117 3.60 21.83 9.67
CA ALA A 117 4.39 23.05 9.84
C ALA A 117 3.71 24.03 10.82
N LEU A 118 2.41 24.29 10.64
CA LEU A 118 1.65 25.19 11.52
C LEU A 118 1.63 24.72 12.98
N LYS A 119 1.61 23.41 13.23
CA LYS A 119 1.64 22.84 14.59
C LYS A 119 3.03 22.84 15.22
N GLN A 120 4.10 23.02 14.44
CA GLN A 120 5.46 23.14 14.95
C GLN A 120 5.79 24.58 15.36
N ASP A 121 5.06 25.56 14.80
CA ASP A 121 5.23 26.98 15.08
C ASP A 121 4.30 27.50 16.22
N ALA A 122 3.47 26.63 16.80
CA ALA A 122 2.50 26.93 17.86
C ALA A 122 2.89 26.28 19.19
#